data_AF-I3SWD6-F1
#
_entry.id   AF-I3SWD6-F1
#
_cell.length_a   1.000
_cell.length_b   1.000
_cell.length_c   1.000
_cell.angle_alpha   90.00
_cell.angle_beta   90.00
_cell.angle_gamma   90.00
#
_symmetry.space_group_name_H-M   'P 1'
#
loop_
_entity.id
_entity.type
_entity.pdbx_description
1 polymer ?
#
loop_
_entity_poly.entity_id
_entity_poly.type
_entity_poly.pdbx_seq_one_letter_code
_entity_poly.pdbx_strand_id
1 'polypeptide(L)'
;MAGETRRSTEMVQCMVKVTCCGKAGGELYMRGVSLVMEDMEGGEVSGKEGVGILMKAMEFGERKKVSEVGEMEERYERFLGLIRERREMKFKRQKVRDGVSTIVAFVVCVWFCYLADL
;
A
#
# COMPACT_ATOMS: atom_id res chain seq x y z
N MET A 1 -7.50 -3.11 -37.96
CA MET A 1 -6.93 -1.85 -37.42
C MET A 1 -6.73 -2.05 -35.92
N ALA A 2 -5.50 -2.35 -35.52
CA ALA A 2 -5.10 -2.59 -34.14
C ALA A 2 -4.92 -1.24 -33.44
N GLY A 3 -5.83 -0.92 -32.52
CA GLY A 3 -5.65 0.14 -31.54
C GLY A 3 -5.20 -0.50 -30.24
N GLU A 4 -3.91 -0.82 -30.12
CA GLU A 4 -3.30 -1.10 -28.82
C GLU A 4 -3.23 0.21 -28.04
N THR A 5 -4.35 0.59 -27.42
CA THR A 5 -4.33 1.48 -26.27
C THR A 5 -3.52 0.75 -25.21
N ARG A 6 -2.24 1.11 -25.12
CA ARG A 6 -1.38 0.85 -23.97
C ARG A 6 -2.06 1.50 -22.76
N ARG A 7 -3.06 0.83 -22.18
CA ARG A 7 -3.55 1.17 -20.85
C ARG A 7 -2.35 0.96 -19.95
N SER A 8 -1.76 2.04 -19.46
CA SER A 8 -1.04 2.00 -18.20
C SER A 8 -2.02 1.37 -17.21
N THR A 9 -1.85 0.08 -16.95
CA THR A 9 -2.69 -0.61 -15.98
C THR A 9 -2.32 -0.01 -14.64
N GLU A 10 -3.07 0.99 -14.20
CA GLU A 10 -2.99 1.49 -12.83
C GLU A 10 -3.35 0.32 -11.93
N MET A 11 -2.33 -0.22 -11.26
CA MET A 11 -2.51 -1.31 -10.32
C MET A 11 -2.68 -0.71 -8.94
N VAL A 12 -3.66 -1.22 -8.19
CA VAL A 12 -3.85 -0.87 -6.79
C VAL A 12 -3.60 -2.09 -5.92
N GLN A 13 -3.02 -1.88 -4.75
CA GLN A 13 -2.90 -2.90 -3.72
C GLN A 13 -4.11 -2.84 -2.81
N CYS A 14 -4.72 -3.98 -2.57
CA CYS A 14 -5.83 -4.12 -1.64
C CYS A 14 -5.37 -4.97 -0.45
N MET A 15 -5.38 -4.41 0.75
CA MET A 15 -5.05 -5.11 1.99
C MET A 15 -6.29 -5.23 2.86
N VAL A 16 -6.78 -6.46 3.03
CA VAL A 16 -7.84 -6.77 3.98
C VAL A 16 -7.21 -7.34 5.24
N LYS A 17 -7.40 -6.68 6.38
CA LYS A 17 -6.99 -7.19 7.68
C LYS A 17 -8.24 -7.53 8.48
N VAL A 18 -8.40 -8.80 8.79
CA VAL A 18 -9.47 -9.32 9.65
C VAL A 18 -8.88 -9.52 11.03
N THR A 19 -9.45 -8.86 12.03
CA THR A 19 -9.08 -9.02 13.44
C THR A 19 -10.09 -9.94 14.08
N CYS A 20 -9.66 -11.17 14.39
CA CYS A 20 -10.47 -12.13 15.13
C CYS A 20 -10.09 -12.12 16.60
N CYS A 21 -11.06 -12.41 17.45
CA CYS A 21 -10.84 -12.69 18.86
C CYS A 21 -11.44 -14.07 19.17
N GLY A 22 -10.79 -14.82 20.05
CA GLY A 22 -11.12 -16.21 20.32
C GLY A 22 -9.92 -16.95 20.88
N LYS A 23 -10.17 -18.06 21.57
CA LYS A 23 -9.13 -18.99 21.99
C LYS A 23 -8.90 -20.01 20.87
N ALA A 24 -7.67 -20.52 20.74
CA ALA A 24 -7.38 -21.59 19.79
C ALA A 24 -8.30 -22.80 20.05
N GLY A 25 -9.03 -23.25 19.02
CA GLY A 25 -10.00 -24.35 19.10
C GLY A 25 -11.39 -24.00 19.64
N GLY A 26 -11.66 -22.72 19.96
CA GLY A 26 -12.99 -22.24 20.37
C GLY A 26 -13.70 -21.42 19.28
N GLU A 27 -14.87 -20.86 19.62
CA GLU A 27 -15.60 -19.96 18.71
C GLU A 27 -14.76 -18.72 18.36
N LEU A 28 -14.55 -18.50 17.05
CA LEU A 28 -13.92 -17.31 16.50
C LEU A 28 -14.98 -16.23 16.32
N TYR A 29 -14.86 -15.12 17.06
CA TYR A 29 -15.66 -13.92 16.85
C TYR A 29 -14.82 -12.87 16.12
N MET A 30 -15.35 -12.39 15.00
CA MET A 30 -14.71 -11.33 14.22
C MET A 30 -14.89 -9.99 14.95
N ARG A 31 -13.78 -9.41 15.44
CA ARG A 31 -13.79 -8.12 16.16
C ARG A 31 -13.79 -6.93 15.22
N GLY A 32 -13.22 -7.08 14.03
CA GLY A 32 -13.22 -6.02 13.04
C GLY A 32 -12.56 -6.43 11.74
N VAL A 33 -12.89 -5.69 10.68
CA VAL A 33 -12.25 -5.79 9.38
C VAL A 33 -11.81 -4.40 8.98
N SER A 34 -10.57 -4.26 8.53
CA SER A 34 -10.05 -3.02 7.96
C SER A 34 -9.55 -3.30 6.55
N LEU A 35 -9.98 -2.49 5.59
CA LEU A 35 -9.48 -2.50 4.22
C LEU A 35 -8.63 -1.26 3.99
N VAL A 36 -7.43 -1.44 3.45
CA VAL A 36 -6.57 -0.36 2.97
C VAL A 36 -6.31 -0.59 1.48
N MET A 37 -6.55 0.43 0.68
CA MET A 37 -6.22 0.43 -0.75
C MET A 37 -5.15 1.48 -1.03
N GLU A 38 -4.11 1.10 -1.76
CA GLU A 38 -3.01 1.99 -2.11
C GLU A 38 -2.66 1.90 -3.59
N ASP A 39 -2.33 3.03 -4.20
CA ASP A 39 -1.77 3.08 -5.56
C ASP A 39 -0.31 2.59 -5.60
N MET A 40 0.31 2.63 -6.80
CA MET A 40 1.73 2.27 -6.99
C MET A 40 2.72 3.29 -6.41
N GLU A 41 2.25 4.49 -6.10
CA GLU A 41 3.03 5.56 -5.49
C GLU A 41 2.99 5.51 -3.96
N GLY A 42 2.05 4.73 -3.40
CA GLY A 42 1.78 4.57 -1.98
C GLY A 42 0.74 5.54 -1.43
N GLY A 43 0.02 6.24 -2.32
CA GLY A 43 -1.14 7.07 -2.00
C GLY A 43 -2.36 6.22 -1.66
N GLU A 44 -3.14 6.64 -0.67
CA GLU A 44 -4.34 5.94 -0.25
C GLU A 44 -5.48 6.17 -1.25
N VAL A 45 -6.05 5.09 -1.77
CA VAL A 45 -7.20 5.13 -2.67
C VAL A 45 -8.45 4.93 -1.81
N SER A 46 -9.21 6.00 -1.62
CA SER A 46 -10.40 6.00 -0.76
C SER A 46 -11.62 6.60 -1.47
N GLY A 47 -12.78 6.57 -0.80
CA GLY A 47 -14.02 7.11 -1.33
C GLY A 47 -14.62 6.27 -2.47
N LYS A 48 -15.35 6.93 -3.37
CA LYS A 48 -16.17 6.27 -4.41
C LYS A 48 -15.34 5.43 -5.39
N GLU A 49 -14.13 5.87 -5.68
CA GLU A 49 -13.22 5.18 -6.61
C GLU A 49 -12.70 3.87 -6.01
N GLY A 50 -12.21 3.90 -4.76
CA GLY A 50 -11.78 2.69 -4.05
C GLY A 50 -12.91 1.67 -3.89
N VAL A 51 -14.12 2.13 -3.54
CA VAL A 51 -15.31 1.26 -3.45
C VAL A 51 -15.66 0.66 -4.82
N GLY A 52 -15.56 1.43 -5.91
CA GLY A 52 -15.81 0.94 -7.26
C GLY A 52 -14.83 -0.17 -7.69
N ILE A 53 -13.54 -0.01 -7.39
CA ILE A 53 -12.53 -1.03 -7.67
C ILE A 53 -12.78 -2.28 -6.84
N LEU A 54 -13.09 -2.12 -5.55
CA LEU A 54 -13.37 -3.24 -4.66
C LEU A 54 -14.59 -4.04 -5.14
N MET A 55 -15.68 -3.36 -5.47
CA MET A 55 -16.90 -4.00 -5.96
C MET A 55 -16.64 -4.78 -7.24
N LYS A 56 -15.91 -4.17 -8.19
CA LYS A 56 -15.52 -4.83 -9.44
C LYS A 56 -14.62 -6.05 -9.21
N ALA A 57 -13.70 -5.98 -8.25
CA ALA A 57 -12.86 -7.12 -7.88
C ALA A 57 -13.67 -8.24 -7.20
N MET A 58 -14.70 -7.89 -6.43
CA MET A 58 -15.58 -8.88 -5.78
C MET A 58 -16.51 -9.59 -6.78
N GLU A 59 -16.97 -8.87 -7.81
CA GLU A 59 -17.85 -9.38 -8.86
C GLU A 59 -17.12 -10.22 -9.91
N PHE A 60 -15.97 -9.77 -10.39
CA PHE A 60 -15.26 -10.38 -11.51
C PHE A 60 -13.94 -11.06 -11.14
N GLY A 61 -13.52 -10.99 -9.88
CA GLY A 61 -12.25 -11.57 -9.43
C GLY A 61 -12.27 -13.10 -9.43
N GLU A 62 -11.22 -13.71 -9.96
CA GLU A 62 -11.01 -15.16 -9.87
C GLU A 62 -10.84 -15.58 -8.40
N ARG A 63 -11.69 -16.50 -7.95
CA ARG A 63 -11.64 -17.06 -6.59
C ARG A 63 -10.98 -18.44 -6.64
N LYS A 64 -9.73 -18.52 -6.21
CA LYS A 64 -9.04 -19.81 -6.02
C LYS A 64 -9.26 -20.31 -4.59
N LYS A 65 -9.96 -21.43 -4.43
CA LYS A 65 -10.02 -22.15 -3.15
C LYS A 65 -8.62 -22.66 -2.81
N VAL A 66 -8.18 -22.42 -1.57
CA VAL A 66 -6.93 -22.97 -1.03
C VAL A 66 -7.31 -24.25 -0.29
N SER A 67 -6.88 -25.40 -0.82
CA SER A 67 -7.21 -26.71 -0.26
C SER A 67 -6.16 -27.24 0.70
N GLU A 68 -4.92 -26.76 0.64
CA GLU A 68 -3.82 -27.24 1.48
C GLU A 68 -3.30 -26.16 2.43
N VAL A 69 -3.03 -26.56 3.67
CA VAL A 69 -2.48 -25.71 4.73
C VAL A 69 -1.10 -25.16 4.35
N GLY A 70 -0.28 -25.93 3.62
CA GLY A 70 1.03 -25.48 3.14
C GLY A 70 0.95 -24.36 2.10
N GLU A 71 -0.01 -24.41 1.17
CA GLU A 71 -0.24 -23.33 0.21
C GLU A 71 -0.71 -22.03 0.88
N MET A 72 -1.39 -22.13 2.04
CA MET A 72 -1.83 -20.98 2.81
C MET A 72 -0.65 -20.27 3.48
N GLU A 73 0.28 -21.03 4.07
CA GLU A 73 1.46 -20.50 4.73
C GLU A 73 2.39 -19.80 3.74
N GLU A 74 2.68 -20.42 2.58
CA GLU A 74 3.46 -19.76 1.52
C GLU A 74 2.80 -18.47 1.01
N ARG A 75 1.47 -18.47 0.83
CA ARG A 75 0.76 -17.25 0.42
C ARG A 75 0.82 -16.16 1.48
N TYR A 76 0.75 -16.54 2.75
CA TYR A 76 0.85 -15.61 3.86
C TYR A 76 2.25 -15.01 3.97
N GLU A 77 3.31 -15.83 3.84
CA GLU A 77 4.69 -15.32 3.82
C GLU A 77 4.96 -14.42 2.62
N ARG A 78 4.48 -14.80 1.42
CA ARG A 78 4.55 -13.92 0.24
C ARG A 78 3.82 -12.61 0.48
N PHE A 79 2.65 -12.65 1.10
CA PHE A 79 1.88 -11.46 1.46
C PHE A 79 2.64 -10.57 2.46
N LEU A 80 3.23 -11.15 3.50
CA LEU A 80 4.07 -10.42 4.46
C LEU A 80 5.32 -9.82 3.80
N GLY A 81 5.95 -10.56 2.89
CA GLY A 81 7.08 -10.11 2.08
C GLY A 81 6.71 -8.86 1.27
N LEU A 82 5.56 -8.90 0.59
CA LEU A 82 5.04 -7.75 -0.17
C LEU A 82 4.77 -6.53 0.74
N ILE A 83 4.21 -6.73 1.94
CA ILE A 83 4.01 -5.64 2.91
C ILE A 83 5.36 -5.04 3.33
N ARG A 84 6.35 -5.88 3.60
CA ARG A 84 7.67 -5.48 4.09
C ARG A 84 8.44 -4.72 3.03
N GLU A 85 8.54 -5.28 1.83
CA GLU A 85 9.22 -4.65 0.69
C GLU A 85 8.63 -3.27 0.38
N ARG A 86 7.29 -3.15 0.40
CA ARG A 86 6.64 -1.85 0.22
C ARG A 86 6.93 -0.86 1.34
N ARG A 87 6.94 -1.29 2.60
CA ARG A 87 7.31 -0.42 3.72
C ARG A 87 8.73 0.12 3.55
N GLU A 88 9.65 -0.71 3.05
CA GLU A 88 11.01 -0.30 2.74
C GLU A 88 11.08 0.69 1.57
N MET A 89 10.31 0.47 0.51
CA MET A 89 10.23 1.40 -0.62
C MET A 89 9.64 2.76 -0.20
N LYS A 90 8.59 2.76 0.64
CA LYS A 90 8.00 3.99 1.21
C LYS A 90 9.00 4.74 2.08
N PHE A 91 9.71 4.01 2.95
CA PHE A 91 10.72 4.60 3.83
C PHE A 91 11.88 5.22 3.03
N LYS A 92 12.35 4.56 1.95
CA LYS A 92 13.36 5.11 1.05
C LYS A 92 12.88 6.40 0.37
N ARG A 93 11.64 6.43 -0.13
CA ARG A 93 11.06 7.65 -0.76
C ARG A 93 10.90 8.80 0.22
N GLN A 94 10.41 8.54 1.44
CA GLN A 94 10.34 9.56 2.49
C GLN A 94 11.72 10.12 2.82
N LYS A 95 12.71 9.25 3.02
CA LYS A 95 14.09 9.66 3.31
C LYS A 95 14.69 10.55 2.22
N VAL A 96 14.35 10.30 0.95
CA VAL A 96 14.75 11.18 -0.17
C VAL A 96 14.09 12.55 -0.05
N ARG A 97 12.77 12.61 0.22
CA ARG A 97 12.04 13.88 0.37
C ARG A 97 12.56 14.69 1.57
N ASP A 98 12.80 14.05 2.70
CA ASP A 98 13.35 14.69 3.90
C ASP A 98 14.77 15.23 3.64
N GLY A 99 15.59 14.49 2.90
CA GLY A 99 16.91 14.94 2.46
C GLY A 99 16.86 16.18 1.58
N VAL A 100 15.98 16.20 0.57
CA VAL A 100 15.78 17.37 -0.30
C VAL A 100 15.30 18.58 0.50
N SER A 101 14.30 18.39 1.38
CA SER A 101 13.78 19.45 2.24
C SER A 101 14.86 20.05 3.14
N THR A 102 15.73 19.21 3.69
CA THR A 102 16.84 19.65 4.56
C THR A 102 17.87 20.48 3.79
N ILE A 103 18.21 20.07 2.56
CA ILE A 103 19.14 20.82 1.70
C ILE A 103 18.57 22.18 1.32
N VAL A 104 17.28 22.23 0.92
CA VAL A 104 16.62 23.50 0.56
C VAL A 104 16.59 24.45 1.75
N ALA A 105 16.25 23.97 2.95
CA ALA A 105 16.26 24.78 4.16
C ALA A 105 17.66 25.33 4.47
N PHE A 106 18.71 24.51 4.31
CA PHE A 106 20.08 24.94 4.53
C PHE A 106 20.51 26.04 3.53
N VAL A 107 20.20 25.87 2.24
CA VAL A 107 20.52 26.88 1.22
C VAL A 107 19.82 28.20 1.52
N VAL A 108 18.52 28.17 1.87
CA VAL A 108 17.76 29.38 2.21
C VAL A 108 18.33 30.06 3.46
N CYS A 109 18.65 29.30 4.51
CA CYS A 109 19.26 29.84 5.73
C CYS A 109 20.61 30.51 5.44
N VAL A 110 21.48 29.85 4.67
CA VAL A 110 22.79 30.40 4.29
C VAL A 110 22.61 31.68 3.47
N TRP A 111 21.69 31.70 2.50
CA TRP A 111 21.38 32.90 1.72
C TRP A 111 20.85 34.04 2.58
N PHE A 112 19.99 33.75 3.55
CA PHE A 112 19.46 34.74 4.48
C PHE A 112 20.56 35.31 5.39
N CYS A 113 21.48 34.48 5.89
CA CYS A 113 22.64 34.96 6.65
C CYS A 113 23.55 35.86 5.79
N TYR A 114 23.86 35.46 4.56
CA TYR A 114 24.66 36.29 3.64
C TYR A 114 24.00 37.63 3.31
N LEU A 115 22.67 37.71 3.25
CA LEU A 115 21.93 38.96 3.06
C LEU A 115 21.84 39.82 4.33
N ALA A 116 21.94 39.20 5.51
CA ALA A 116 21.94 39.91 6.80
C ALA A 116 23.35 40.43 7.19
N ASP A 117 24.40 39.79 6.67
CA ASP A 117 25.80 40.21 6.81
C ASP A 117 26.24 41.23 5.73
N LEU A 118 25.37 41.54 4.75
CA LEU A 118 25.58 42.56 3.70
C LEU A 118 24.88 43.88 4.04
#